data_AF-A0A1H5ADD7-F1
#
_entry.id   AF-A0A1H5ADD7-F1
#
_cell.length_a   1.000
_cell.length_b   1.000
_cell.length_c   1.000
_cell.angle_alpha   90.00
_cell.angle_beta   90.00
_cell.angle_gamma   90.00
#
_symmetry.space_group_name_H-M   'P 1'
#
loop_
_entity.id
_entity.type
_entity.pdbx_description
1 polymer ?
#
loop_
_entity_poly.entity_id
_entity_poly.type
_entity_poly.pdbx_seq_one_letter_code
_entity_poly.pdbx_strand_id
1 'polypeptide(L)'
;MSITPLYEIDEEWRRQIIKLHLETPRGGVVTGPIEGAYGEVYSIAISKSTRLAAKCPRVKRFGGPEKARAGIEQVLHELEKTHRAFMVPWINRFFDVQIIHGWPFILSRYRDGSLEDLIANPLAWSLQDRFASLIQIVRALRLAQERGIATHQDLKPGNVFFDDLSRNNVPKDSKGMHFHMFVGDFGLADAFRDFGRNRGSRPYMAPEQFSSTPIDPAAPALFDVFALGVIAFECFLDGEHPIGVATADVWPWRQGIAQKWNRESTWRYWAQRPDKLLPAACVSLPIGISELILAALSLDPTARPSLDEFEDRLWEALGRVDLDTHTGLRLQIEANEGLSSNDSEWPHMDERLMQLRQFYSG
;
A
#
# COMPACT_ATOMS: atom_id res chain seq x y z
N MET A 1 15.55 -30.60 -17.69
CA MET A 1 15.09 -29.95 -18.93
C MET A 1 15.08 -28.45 -18.67
N SER A 2 15.66 -27.65 -19.57
CA SER A 2 15.58 -26.19 -19.46
C SER A 2 14.12 -25.77 -19.63
N ILE A 3 13.51 -25.19 -18.59
CA ILE A 3 12.16 -24.64 -18.66
C ILE A 3 12.28 -23.28 -19.32
N THR A 4 11.62 -23.07 -20.45
CA THR A 4 11.54 -21.75 -21.10
C THR A 4 10.94 -20.74 -20.12
N PRO A 5 11.65 -19.66 -19.76
CA PRO A 5 11.17 -18.64 -18.85
C PRO A 5 9.90 -17.97 -19.37
N LEU A 6 8.98 -17.59 -18.46
CA LEU A 6 7.70 -17.00 -18.82
C LEU A 6 7.81 -15.71 -19.67
N TYR A 7 8.91 -14.96 -19.52
CA TYR A 7 9.17 -13.74 -20.29
C TYR A 7 9.69 -13.99 -21.72
N GLU A 8 10.11 -15.22 -22.04
CA GLU A 8 10.52 -15.63 -23.39
C GLU A 8 9.36 -16.25 -24.18
N ILE A 9 8.25 -16.57 -23.51
CA ILE A 9 7.05 -17.12 -24.13
C ILE A 9 6.23 -16.00 -24.76
N ASP A 10 5.68 -16.25 -25.95
CA ASP A 10 4.79 -15.31 -26.63
C ASP A 10 3.55 -14.99 -25.79
N GLU A 11 2.92 -13.86 -26.09
CA GLU A 11 1.86 -13.34 -25.24
C GLU A 11 0.61 -14.22 -25.16
N GLU A 12 0.23 -14.85 -26.27
CA GLU A 12 -0.98 -15.68 -26.33
C GLU A 12 -0.81 -16.93 -25.48
N TRP A 13 0.28 -17.68 -25.71
CA TRP A 13 0.59 -18.88 -24.95
C TRP A 13 0.90 -18.55 -23.48
N ARG A 14 1.61 -17.45 -23.20
CA ARG A 14 1.87 -17.00 -21.83
C ARG A 14 0.58 -16.80 -21.04
N ARG A 15 -0.43 -16.13 -21.61
CA ARG A 15 -1.73 -15.92 -20.93
C ARG A 15 -2.42 -17.25 -20.64
N GLN A 16 -2.40 -18.19 -21.58
CA GLN A 16 -2.99 -19.52 -21.39
C GLN A 16 -2.25 -20.32 -20.30
N ILE A 17 -0.92 -20.30 -20.30
CA ILE A 17 -0.08 -20.97 -19.31
C ILE A 17 -0.36 -20.42 -17.90
N ILE A 18 -0.35 -19.10 -17.74
CA ILE A 18 -0.64 -18.44 -16.45
C ILE A 18 -2.03 -18.84 -15.97
N LYS A 19 -3.03 -18.75 -16.85
CA LYS A 19 -4.41 -19.15 -16.52
C LYS A 19 -4.47 -20.59 -16.03
N LEU A 20 -3.95 -21.55 -16.80
CA LEU A 20 -3.94 -22.97 -16.44
C LEU A 20 -3.26 -23.22 -15.10
N HIS A 21 -2.10 -22.59 -14.84
CA HIS A 21 -1.35 -22.78 -13.61
C HIS A 21 -2.04 -22.16 -12.39
N LEU A 22 -2.77 -21.06 -12.55
CA LEU A 22 -3.49 -20.43 -11.46
C LEU A 22 -4.86 -21.10 -11.18
N GLU A 23 -5.51 -21.66 -12.20
CA GLU A 23 -6.81 -22.35 -12.09
C GLU A 23 -6.65 -23.77 -11.49
N THR A 24 -5.73 -24.58 -12.04
CA THR A 24 -5.65 -26.03 -11.79
C THR A 24 -5.47 -26.39 -10.31
N PRO A 25 -4.57 -25.74 -9.53
CA PRO A 25 -4.34 -26.14 -8.14
C PRO A 25 -5.51 -25.81 -7.21
N ARG A 26 -6.45 -24.95 -7.63
CA ARG A 26 -7.44 -24.32 -6.74
C ARG A 26 -8.89 -24.47 -7.21
N GLY A 27 -9.11 -25.01 -8.42
CA GLY A 27 -10.44 -25.21 -8.99
C GLY A 27 -11.23 -23.92 -9.23
N GLY A 28 -10.53 -22.81 -9.47
CA GLY A 28 -11.14 -21.48 -9.66
C GLY A 28 -11.11 -20.99 -11.10
N VAL A 29 -11.77 -19.85 -11.35
CA VAL A 29 -11.76 -19.15 -12.65
C VAL A 29 -10.87 -17.91 -12.55
N VAL A 30 -9.89 -17.81 -13.44
CA VAL A 30 -8.96 -16.67 -13.48
C VAL A 30 -9.48 -15.57 -14.40
N THR A 31 -9.38 -14.33 -13.92
CA THR A 31 -9.70 -13.09 -14.64
C THR A 31 -8.54 -12.09 -14.54
N GLY A 32 -8.41 -11.20 -15.52
CA GLY A 32 -7.31 -10.22 -15.61
C GLY A 32 -6.30 -10.55 -16.74
N PRO A 33 -5.06 -10.03 -16.66
CA PRO A 33 -4.54 -9.22 -15.56
C PRO A 33 -5.11 -7.80 -15.50
N ILE A 34 -5.18 -7.23 -14.31
CA ILE A 34 -5.17 -5.79 -14.11
C ILE A 34 -3.70 -5.37 -14.09
N GLU A 35 -3.30 -4.44 -14.98
CA GLU A 35 -1.92 -3.99 -15.09
C GLU A 35 -1.68 -2.72 -14.26
N GLY A 36 -0.86 -2.81 -13.21
CA GLY A 36 -0.34 -1.65 -12.45
C GLY A 36 1.01 -1.17 -13.00
N ALA A 37 1.61 -0.11 -12.46
CA ALA A 37 2.86 0.43 -13.00
C ALA A 37 4.06 -0.57 -12.97
N TYR A 38 4.08 -1.47 -11.99
CA TYR A 38 5.21 -2.39 -11.75
C TYR A 38 4.81 -3.88 -11.75
N GLY A 39 3.51 -4.21 -11.72
CA GLY A 39 3.03 -5.57 -11.65
C GLY A 39 1.74 -5.82 -12.40
N GLU A 40 1.39 -7.09 -12.50
CA GLU A 40 0.13 -7.62 -13.00
C GLU A 40 -0.58 -8.32 -11.83
N VAL A 41 -1.89 -8.12 -11.70
CA VAL A 41 -2.71 -8.80 -10.70
C VAL A 41 -3.80 -9.60 -11.39
N TYR A 42 -3.81 -10.90 -11.14
CA TYR A 42 -4.83 -11.82 -11.60
C TYR A 42 -5.79 -12.11 -10.45
N SER A 43 -7.07 -12.23 -10.76
CA SER A 43 -8.09 -12.55 -9.77
C SER A 43 -8.61 -13.95 -10.00
N ILE A 44 -8.62 -14.78 -8.95
CA ILE A 44 -9.00 -16.20 -8.99
C ILE A 44 -10.28 -16.38 -8.18
N ALA A 45 -11.41 -16.60 -8.85
CA ALA A 45 -12.69 -16.87 -8.20
C ALA A 45 -12.80 -18.38 -7.92
N ILE A 46 -12.73 -18.78 -6.65
CA ILE A 46 -12.86 -20.19 -6.23
C ILE A 46 -14.33 -20.52 -5.98
N SER A 47 -15.06 -19.61 -5.36
CA SER A 47 -16.49 -19.75 -5.08
C SER A 47 -17.18 -18.39 -5.19
N LYS A 48 -18.49 -18.32 -4.93
CA LYS A 48 -19.22 -17.04 -4.85
C LYS A 48 -18.67 -16.10 -3.76
N SER A 49 -18.08 -16.64 -2.70
CA SER A 49 -17.62 -15.88 -1.53
C SER A 49 -16.09 -15.88 -1.35
N THR A 50 -15.37 -16.71 -2.10
CA THR A 50 -13.92 -16.86 -1.96
C THR A 50 -13.22 -16.47 -3.25
N ARG A 51 -12.41 -15.42 -3.15
CA ARG A 51 -11.61 -14.89 -4.26
C ARG A 51 -10.18 -14.65 -3.79
N LEU A 52 -9.22 -14.96 -4.65
CA LEU A 52 -7.79 -14.76 -4.41
C LEU A 52 -7.22 -13.75 -5.41
N ALA A 53 -6.12 -13.12 -5.03
CA ALA A 53 -5.30 -12.30 -5.89
C ALA A 53 -3.93 -12.99 -6.11
N ALA A 54 -3.48 -13.02 -7.36
CA ALA A 54 -2.15 -13.46 -7.74
C ALA A 54 -1.40 -12.28 -8.36
N LYS A 55 -0.44 -11.72 -7.64
CA LYS A 55 0.39 -10.58 -8.06
C LYS A 55 1.73 -11.09 -8.61
N CYS A 56 2.15 -10.58 -9.75
CA CYS A 56 3.50 -10.82 -10.27
C CYS A 56 4.11 -9.54 -10.88
N PRO A 57 5.44 -9.46 -11.03
CA PRO A 57 6.05 -8.37 -11.77
C PRO A 57 5.60 -8.40 -13.23
N ARG A 58 5.46 -7.24 -13.88
CA ARG A 58 5.02 -7.14 -15.29
C ARG A 58 5.92 -7.96 -16.20
N VAL A 59 5.42 -9.06 -16.76
CA VAL A 59 6.26 -9.98 -17.55
C VAL A 59 6.82 -9.26 -18.79
N LYS A 60 6.01 -8.40 -19.42
CA LYS A 60 6.39 -7.64 -20.64
C LYS A 60 7.49 -6.59 -20.43
N ARG A 61 7.66 -6.08 -19.21
CA ARG A 61 8.62 -4.99 -18.93
C ARG A 61 10.07 -5.49 -18.94
N PHE A 62 10.25 -6.79 -18.76
CA PHE A 62 11.56 -7.40 -18.52
C PHE A 62 11.97 -8.24 -19.74
N GLY A 63 12.35 -7.57 -20.83
CA GLY A 63 12.81 -8.19 -22.08
C GLY A 63 14.25 -8.72 -22.03
N GLY A 64 14.67 -9.34 -20.92
CA GLY A 64 15.98 -9.97 -20.77
C GLY A 64 16.29 -10.46 -19.35
N PRO A 65 17.27 -11.36 -19.18
CA PRO A 65 17.53 -12.05 -17.90
C PRO A 65 17.85 -11.12 -16.72
N GLU A 66 18.65 -10.07 -16.91
CA GLU A 66 19.00 -9.12 -15.83
C GLU A 66 17.77 -8.38 -15.29
N LYS A 67 16.90 -7.96 -16.21
CA LYS A 67 15.65 -7.28 -15.90
C LYS A 67 14.68 -8.21 -15.18
N ALA A 68 14.59 -9.47 -15.62
CA ALA A 68 13.83 -10.50 -14.94
C ALA A 68 14.30 -10.69 -13.49
N ARG A 69 15.63 -10.81 -13.31
CA ARG A 69 16.25 -10.93 -11.98
C ARG A 69 15.89 -9.77 -11.05
N ALA A 70 15.94 -8.53 -11.54
CA ALA A 70 15.54 -7.36 -10.74
C ALA A 70 14.06 -7.41 -10.30
N GLY A 71 13.16 -7.88 -11.16
CA GLY A 71 11.74 -8.06 -10.81
C GLY A 71 11.53 -9.17 -9.77
N ILE A 72 12.29 -10.26 -9.87
CA ILE A 72 12.30 -11.35 -8.90
C ILE A 72 12.84 -10.89 -7.55
N GLU A 73 13.96 -10.16 -7.52
CA GLU A 73 14.53 -9.60 -6.30
C GLU A 73 13.53 -8.69 -5.58
N GLN A 74 12.75 -7.89 -6.32
CA GLN A 74 11.68 -7.08 -5.75
C GLN A 74 10.57 -7.92 -5.09
N VAL A 75 10.20 -9.05 -5.69
CA VAL A 75 9.20 -9.98 -5.12
C VAL A 75 9.73 -10.65 -3.87
N LEU A 76 10.97 -11.13 -3.89
CA LEU A 76 11.61 -11.72 -2.71
C LEU A 76 11.67 -10.70 -1.56
N HIS A 77 12.05 -9.46 -1.87
CA HIS A 77 12.05 -8.38 -0.88
C HIS A 77 10.66 -8.11 -0.31
N GLU A 78 9.62 -8.02 -1.15
CA GLU A 78 8.24 -7.83 -0.71
C GLU A 78 7.76 -8.97 0.21
N LEU A 79 8.09 -10.22 -0.15
CA LEU A 79 7.75 -11.39 0.65
C LEU A 79 8.45 -11.39 2.00
N GLU A 80 9.75 -11.10 2.03
CA GLU A 80 10.55 -11.05 3.26
C GLU A 80 10.06 -9.95 4.20
N LYS A 81 9.77 -8.75 3.68
CA LYS A 81 9.22 -7.65 4.48
C LYS A 81 7.82 -7.96 4.99
N THR A 82 6.93 -8.45 4.14
CA THR A 82 5.56 -8.80 4.55
C THR A 82 5.56 -9.95 5.57
N HIS A 83 6.48 -10.92 5.43
CA HIS A 83 6.65 -12.01 6.37
C HIS A 83 7.16 -11.54 7.74
N ARG A 84 8.06 -10.55 7.79
CA ARG A 84 8.49 -9.93 9.05
C ARG A 84 7.31 -9.32 9.83
N ALA A 85 6.35 -8.77 9.10
CA ALA A 85 5.10 -8.24 9.61
C ALA A 85 3.99 -9.32 9.75
N PHE A 86 4.33 -10.61 9.78
CA PHE A 86 3.36 -11.68 9.87
C PHE A 86 2.48 -11.55 11.12
N MET A 87 1.17 -11.73 10.91
CA MET A 87 0.11 -11.53 11.91
C MET A 87 0.01 -10.15 12.56
N VAL A 88 0.71 -9.14 12.04
CA VAL A 88 0.35 -7.75 12.35
C VAL A 88 -1.06 -7.49 11.79
N PRO A 89 -2.02 -7.07 12.63
CA PRO A 89 -3.34 -6.67 12.16
C PRO A 89 -3.20 -5.52 11.16
N TRP A 90 -4.12 -5.42 10.21
CA TRP A 90 -4.09 -4.39 9.15
C TRP A 90 -2.89 -4.42 8.20
N ILE A 91 -2.10 -5.50 8.16
CA ILE A 91 -1.15 -5.74 7.07
C ILE A 91 -1.73 -6.78 6.12
N ASN A 92 -1.66 -6.48 4.81
CA ASN A 92 -2.07 -7.42 3.79
C ASN A 92 -1.08 -8.57 3.70
N ARG A 93 -1.56 -9.79 3.95
CA ARG A 93 -0.71 -10.98 4.03
C ARG A 93 -0.77 -11.80 2.74
N PHE A 94 0.35 -12.44 2.46
CA PHE A 94 0.46 -13.51 1.48
C PHE A 94 0.34 -14.85 2.20
N PHE A 95 -0.22 -15.85 1.51
CA PHE A 95 -0.33 -17.21 2.05
C PHE A 95 0.39 -18.25 1.19
N ASP A 96 0.84 -17.90 -0.01
CA ASP A 96 1.64 -18.78 -0.88
C ASP A 96 2.36 -18.00 -1.98
N VAL A 97 3.38 -18.62 -2.58
CA VAL A 97 4.09 -18.14 -3.77
C VAL A 97 4.22 -19.27 -4.78
N GLN A 98 3.69 -19.02 -5.97
CA GLN A 98 3.72 -19.97 -7.07
C GLN A 98 4.73 -19.54 -8.13
N ILE A 99 5.59 -20.46 -8.55
CA ILE A 99 6.50 -20.25 -9.68
C ILE A 99 5.86 -20.84 -10.94
N ILE A 100 5.66 -20.01 -11.95
CA ILE A 100 5.13 -20.39 -13.26
C ILE A 100 6.20 -20.10 -14.29
N HIS A 101 6.80 -21.13 -14.88
CA HIS A 101 7.88 -20.99 -15.86
C HIS A 101 8.99 -20.03 -15.38
N GLY A 102 9.44 -20.22 -14.14
CA GLY A 102 10.47 -19.38 -13.53
C GLY A 102 10.03 -17.97 -13.14
N TRP A 103 8.74 -17.61 -13.23
CA TRP A 103 8.23 -16.30 -12.81
C TRP A 103 7.43 -16.40 -11.51
N PRO A 104 7.64 -15.50 -10.53
CA PRO A 104 6.97 -15.59 -9.24
C PRO A 104 5.60 -14.92 -9.24
N PHE A 105 4.62 -15.62 -8.67
CA PHE A 105 3.26 -15.14 -8.42
C PHE A 105 2.97 -15.23 -6.93
N ILE A 106 2.85 -14.08 -6.29
CA ILE A 106 2.51 -13.96 -4.87
C ILE A 106 1.00 -14.07 -4.72
N LEU A 107 0.54 -14.94 -3.82
CA LEU A 107 -0.87 -15.22 -3.60
C LEU A 107 -1.36 -14.64 -2.27
N SER A 108 -2.47 -13.89 -2.36
CA SER A 108 -3.17 -13.31 -1.21
C SER A 108 -4.67 -13.44 -1.36
N ARG A 109 -5.39 -13.18 -0.27
CA ARG A 109 -6.84 -12.96 -0.32
C ARG A 109 -7.13 -11.76 -1.23
N TYR A 110 -8.14 -11.88 -2.08
CA TYR A 110 -8.63 -10.74 -2.84
C TYR A 110 -9.40 -9.80 -1.89
N ARG A 111 -9.08 -8.50 -1.94
CA ARG A 111 -9.70 -7.45 -1.14
C ARG A 111 -10.83 -6.78 -1.91
N ASP A 112 -11.80 -6.20 -1.22
CA ASP A 112 -12.98 -5.61 -1.86
C ASP A 112 -12.65 -4.35 -2.67
N GLY A 113 -11.60 -3.62 -2.27
CA GLY A 113 -11.06 -2.50 -3.02
C GLY A 113 -9.82 -1.94 -2.33
N SER A 114 -9.43 -0.74 -2.76
CA SER A 114 -8.35 0.06 -2.21
C SER A 114 -8.84 1.41 -1.67
N LEU A 115 -8.05 2.07 -0.84
CA LEU A 115 -8.33 3.41 -0.36
C LEU A 115 -8.44 4.40 -1.54
N GLU A 116 -7.73 4.16 -2.64
CA GLU A 116 -7.89 4.91 -3.89
C GLU A 116 -9.32 4.83 -4.43
N ASP A 117 -9.95 3.65 -4.36
CA ASP A 117 -11.34 3.45 -4.80
C ASP A 117 -12.34 4.19 -3.88
N LEU A 118 -12.07 4.26 -2.58
CA LEU A 118 -12.90 4.99 -1.61
C LEU A 118 -12.77 6.51 -1.80
N ILE A 119 -11.54 7.00 -2.00
CA ILE A 119 -11.28 8.42 -2.29
C ILE A 119 -11.94 8.83 -3.60
N ALA A 120 -11.90 7.97 -4.63
CA ALA A 120 -12.56 8.20 -5.91
C ALA A 120 -14.10 8.16 -5.83
N ASN A 121 -14.68 7.61 -4.76
CA ASN A 121 -16.12 7.58 -4.52
C ASN A 121 -16.47 8.13 -3.12
N PRO A 122 -16.42 9.46 -2.91
CA PRO A 122 -16.61 10.09 -1.61
C PRO A 122 -17.93 9.74 -0.89
N LEU A 123 -18.95 9.33 -1.64
CA LEU A 123 -20.26 8.93 -1.11
C LEU A 123 -20.28 7.50 -0.54
N ALA A 124 -19.24 6.71 -0.78
CA ALA A 124 -19.15 5.32 -0.32
C ALA A 124 -18.85 5.19 1.18
N TRP A 125 -18.39 6.26 1.83
CA TRP A 125 -17.85 6.23 3.18
C TRP A 125 -18.06 7.55 3.92
N SER A 126 -18.36 7.44 5.22
CA SER A 126 -18.65 8.58 6.09
C SER A 126 -17.38 9.29 6.56
N LEU A 127 -17.54 10.45 7.20
CA LEU A 127 -16.43 11.13 7.88
C LEU A 127 -15.78 10.23 8.94
N GLN A 128 -16.61 9.47 9.66
CA GLN A 128 -16.18 8.50 10.67
C GLN A 128 -15.36 7.36 10.04
N ASP A 129 -15.76 6.87 8.86
CA ASP A 129 -15.00 5.85 8.14
C ASP A 129 -13.64 6.38 7.69
N ARG A 130 -13.54 7.65 7.28
CA ARG A 130 -12.25 8.28 6.92
C ARG A 130 -11.30 8.31 8.11
N PHE A 131 -11.78 8.72 9.29
CA PHE A 131 -11.01 8.67 10.54
C PHE A 131 -10.59 7.23 10.88
N ALA A 132 -11.56 6.30 10.90
CA ALA A 132 -11.30 4.90 11.24
C ALA A 132 -10.28 4.25 10.30
N SER A 133 -10.32 4.61 9.02
CA SER A 133 -9.38 4.11 8.02
C SER A 133 -7.97 4.64 8.27
N LEU A 134 -7.83 5.96 8.48
CA LEU A 134 -6.54 6.58 8.77
C LEU A 134 -5.91 6.03 10.05
N ILE A 135 -6.69 5.85 11.11
CA ILE A 135 -6.21 5.25 12.36
C ILE A 135 -5.70 3.83 12.13
N GLN A 136 -6.45 2.97 11.43
CA GLN A 136 -6.01 1.62 11.09
C GLN A 136 -4.71 1.62 10.27
N ILE A 137 -4.56 2.53 9.31
CA ILE A 137 -3.33 2.66 8.49
C ILE A 137 -2.14 3.07 9.35
N VAL A 138 -2.29 4.11 10.19
CA VAL A 138 -1.21 4.55 11.08
C VAL A 138 -0.82 3.44 12.04
N ARG A 139 -1.81 2.74 12.61
CA ARG A 139 -1.57 1.61 13.51
C ARG A 139 -0.84 0.46 12.82
N ALA A 140 -1.21 0.13 11.57
CA ALA A 140 -0.51 -0.88 10.78
C ALA A 140 0.99 -0.55 10.63
N LEU A 141 1.30 0.72 10.35
CA LEU A 141 2.69 1.19 10.18
C LEU A 141 3.45 1.16 11.50
N ARG A 142 2.84 1.55 12.62
CA ARG A 142 3.44 1.47 13.96
C ARG A 142 3.81 0.04 14.33
N LEU A 143 2.86 -0.89 14.18
CA LEU A 143 3.09 -2.30 14.46
C LEU A 143 4.12 -2.91 13.49
N ALA A 144 4.18 -2.46 12.23
CA ALA A 144 5.25 -2.83 11.31
C ALA A 144 6.64 -2.38 11.81
N GLN A 145 6.74 -1.16 12.37
CA GLN A 145 7.97 -0.64 12.98
C GLN A 145 8.42 -1.47 14.18
N GLU A 146 7.50 -1.89 15.03
CA GLU A 146 7.77 -2.80 16.14
C GLU A 146 8.30 -4.17 15.66
N ARG A 147 7.91 -4.59 14.45
CA ARG A 147 8.44 -5.78 13.78
C ARG A 147 9.72 -5.53 12.99
N GLY A 148 10.31 -4.34 13.03
CA GLY A 148 11.58 -4.04 12.35
C GLY A 148 11.45 -3.73 10.85
N ILE A 149 10.30 -3.18 10.44
CA ILE A 149 10.10 -2.53 9.15
C ILE A 149 9.99 -1.03 9.42
N ALA A 150 11.05 -0.27 9.13
CA ALA A 150 11.09 1.13 9.57
C ALA A 150 10.21 2.04 8.70
N THR A 151 10.13 1.75 7.40
CA THR A 151 9.28 2.47 6.45
C THR A 151 8.71 1.57 5.38
N HIS A 152 7.50 1.90 4.94
CA HIS A 152 6.86 1.38 3.74
C HIS A 152 7.47 1.99 2.46
N GLN A 153 7.81 3.29 2.48
CA GLN A 153 8.52 4.04 1.44
C GLN A 153 7.73 4.33 0.13
N ASP A 154 6.74 3.50 -0.21
CA ASP A 154 5.76 3.74 -1.30
C ASP A 154 4.31 3.73 -0.77
N LEU A 155 4.07 4.34 0.38
CA LEU A 155 2.72 4.45 0.93
C LEU A 155 1.86 5.37 0.05
N LYS A 156 0.70 4.88 -0.38
CA LYS A 156 -0.29 5.60 -1.19
C LYS A 156 -1.66 4.92 -1.05
N PRO A 157 -2.77 5.57 -1.44
CA PRO A 157 -4.10 4.97 -1.36
C PRO A 157 -4.23 3.64 -2.12
N GLY A 158 -3.60 3.51 -3.29
CA GLY A 158 -3.61 2.26 -4.06
C GLY A 158 -2.85 1.08 -3.42
N ASN A 159 -2.08 1.33 -2.35
CA ASN A 159 -1.37 0.31 -1.56
C ASN A 159 -2.04 0.04 -0.21
N VAL A 160 -3.17 0.68 0.08
CA VAL A 160 -4.02 0.39 1.23
C VAL A 160 -5.29 -0.27 0.73
N PHE A 161 -5.50 -1.53 1.08
CA PHE A 161 -6.68 -2.29 0.68
C PHE A 161 -7.74 -2.28 1.77
N PHE A 162 -8.98 -2.64 1.44
CA PHE A 162 -10.03 -2.83 2.43
C PHE A 162 -10.88 -4.07 2.16
N ASP A 163 -11.44 -4.63 3.24
CA ASP A 163 -12.60 -5.51 3.18
C ASP A 163 -13.85 -4.70 3.63
N ASP A 164 -14.93 -4.80 2.86
CA ASP A 164 -16.21 -4.11 3.11
C ASP A 164 -17.07 -4.96 4.05
N LEU A 165 -17.08 -4.56 5.33
CA LEU A 165 -17.78 -5.27 6.40
C LEU A 165 -19.30 -5.06 6.34
N SER A 166 -19.81 -4.08 5.58
CA SER A 166 -21.26 -3.92 5.39
C SER A 166 -21.89 -5.17 4.75
N ARG A 167 -21.08 -5.98 4.04
CA ARG A 167 -21.48 -7.25 3.45
C ARG A 167 -21.59 -8.40 4.47
N ASN A 168 -21.05 -8.22 5.67
CA ASN A 168 -21.04 -9.21 6.75
C ASN A 168 -22.09 -8.91 7.82
N ASN A 169 -23.24 -8.33 7.43
CA ASN A 169 -24.33 -7.90 8.31
C ASN A 169 -23.96 -6.79 9.31
N VAL A 170 -22.89 -6.03 9.07
CA VAL A 170 -22.69 -4.77 9.80
C VAL A 170 -23.79 -3.80 9.35
N PRO A 171 -24.64 -3.29 10.27
CA PRO A 171 -25.69 -2.34 9.93
C PRO A 171 -25.13 -1.11 9.21
N LYS A 172 -25.84 -0.60 8.20
CA LYS A 172 -25.39 0.56 7.39
C LYS A 172 -25.24 1.86 8.19
N ASP A 173 -25.81 1.91 9.38
CA ASP A 173 -25.70 3.01 10.33
C ASP A 173 -24.53 2.84 11.33
N SER A 174 -23.75 1.75 11.22
CA SER A 174 -22.55 1.51 12.03
C SER A 174 -21.37 2.35 11.54
N LYS A 175 -21.39 3.63 11.93
CA LYS A 175 -20.38 4.64 11.60
C LYS A 175 -18.97 4.17 11.99
N GLY A 176 -18.01 4.33 11.06
CA GLY A 176 -16.61 4.03 11.33
C GLY A 176 -16.26 2.53 11.39
N MET A 177 -17.22 1.64 11.13
CA MET A 177 -17.05 0.19 11.24
C MET A 177 -17.22 -0.54 9.89
N HIS A 178 -17.38 0.20 8.79
CA HIS A 178 -17.71 -0.40 7.50
C HIS A 178 -16.49 -0.99 6.79
N PHE A 179 -15.28 -0.48 7.06
CA PHE A 179 -14.09 -0.86 6.31
C PHE A 179 -12.98 -1.31 7.24
N HIS A 180 -12.49 -2.52 6.98
CA HIS A 180 -11.28 -3.02 7.62
C HIS A 180 -10.08 -2.84 6.68
N MET A 181 -9.11 -2.04 7.09
CA MET A 181 -7.99 -1.62 6.23
C MET A 181 -6.83 -2.61 6.28
N PHE A 182 -6.06 -2.69 5.19
CA PHE A 182 -4.87 -3.51 5.07
C PHE A 182 -3.79 -2.78 4.25
N VAL A 183 -2.72 -2.34 4.89
CA VAL A 183 -1.52 -1.83 4.21
C VAL A 183 -0.81 -2.99 3.51
N GLY A 184 -0.49 -2.85 2.23
CA GLY A 184 0.22 -3.86 1.45
C GLY A 184 1.22 -3.24 0.46
N ASP A 185 1.86 -4.08 -0.35
CA ASP A 185 2.92 -3.69 -1.30
C ASP A 185 4.21 -3.17 -0.63
N PHE A 186 4.76 -3.98 0.28
CA PHE A 186 6.04 -3.74 0.96
C PHE A 186 7.28 -3.92 0.06
N GLY A 187 7.12 -3.93 -1.27
CA GLY A 187 8.22 -4.17 -2.21
C GLY A 187 9.30 -3.09 -2.23
N LEU A 188 9.03 -1.90 -1.65
CA LEU A 188 10.01 -0.84 -1.45
C LEU A 188 10.32 -0.56 0.03
N ALA A 189 9.78 -1.35 0.96
CA ALA A 189 9.96 -1.13 2.38
C ALA A 189 11.44 -1.17 2.76
N ASP A 190 11.91 -0.14 3.48
CA ASP A 190 13.32 0.10 3.85
C ASP A 190 14.34 0.06 2.69
N ALA A 191 13.91 0.18 1.43
CA ALA A 191 14.81 0.11 0.28
C ALA A 191 15.92 1.17 0.30
N PHE A 192 15.72 2.30 1.00
CA PHE A 192 16.75 3.30 1.24
C PHE A 192 17.89 2.77 2.11
N ARG A 193 17.60 1.95 3.13
CA ARG A 193 18.61 1.31 4.00
C ARG A 193 19.24 0.11 3.31
N ASP A 194 18.39 -0.76 2.77
CA ASP A 194 18.80 -2.07 2.29
C ASP A 194 19.52 -1.97 0.94
N PHE A 195 19.18 -0.98 0.11
CA PHE A 195 19.68 -0.83 -1.26
C PHE A 195 20.15 0.59 -1.64
N GLY A 196 20.09 1.57 -0.73
CA GLY A 196 20.39 2.97 -1.07
C GLY A 196 19.41 3.59 -2.07
N ARG A 197 18.19 3.06 -2.18
CA ARG A 197 17.20 3.46 -3.20
C ARG A 197 16.10 4.33 -2.61
N ASN A 198 16.18 5.63 -2.87
CA ASN A 198 15.11 6.58 -2.57
C ASN A 198 14.06 6.52 -3.70
N ARG A 199 12.99 5.74 -3.52
CA ARG A 199 11.91 5.60 -4.51
C ARG A 199 10.56 5.61 -3.81
N GLY A 200 9.54 5.98 -4.59
CA GLY A 200 8.12 5.94 -4.23
C GLY A 200 7.28 6.52 -5.36
N SER A 201 5.99 6.65 -5.10
CA SER A 201 5.01 7.24 -6.01
C SER A 201 5.03 8.75 -5.83
N ARG A 202 5.41 9.47 -6.89
CA ARG A 202 5.79 10.88 -6.84
C ARG A 202 4.85 11.83 -6.10
N PRO A 203 3.50 11.69 -6.16
CA PRO A 203 2.61 12.56 -5.37
C PRO A 203 2.81 12.43 -3.86
N TYR A 204 3.17 11.24 -3.38
CA TYR A 204 3.27 10.90 -1.96
C TYR A 204 4.70 10.91 -1.42
N MET A 205 5.70 11.13 -2.29
CA MET A 205 7.12 11.12 -1.89
C MET A 205 7.45 12.34 -1.03
N ALA A 206 8.13 12.08 0.09
CA ALA A 206 8.71 13.12 0.94
C ALA A 206 9.85 13.88 0.22
N PRO A 207 10.13 15.14 0.60
CA PRO A 207 11.15 15.99 -0.03
C PRO A 207 12.53 15.34 -0.13
N GLU A 208 12.95 14.66 0.92
CA GLU A 208 14.24 13.99 1.04
C GLU A 208 14.32 12.71 0.19
N GLN A 209 13.19 12.07 -0.14
CA GLN A 209 13.16 10.93 -1.06
C GLN A 209 13.47 11.33 -2.51
N PHE A 210 13.38 12.62 -2.86
CA PHE A 210 13.82 13.13 -4.16
C PHE A 210 15.32 13.41 -4.22
N SER A 211 16.06 13.21 -3.12
CA SER A 211 17.51 13.41 -3.12
C SER A 211 18.20 12.42 -4.05
N SER A 212 19.16 12.93 -4.82
CA SER A 212 20.06 12.11 -5.64
C SER A 212 21.13 11.40 -4.81
N THR A 213 21.35 11.83 -3.56
CA THR A 213 22.23 11.13 -2.62
C THR A 213 21.42 10.12 -1.81
N PRO A 214 21.98 8.93 -1.51
CA PRO A 214 21.36 8.02 -0.56
C PRO A 214 21.08 8.73 0.76
N ILE A 215 19.90 8.48 1.32
CA ILE A 215 19.57 8.96 2.66
C ILE A 215 20.41 8.14 3.65
N ASP A 216 20.95 8.80 4.68
CA ASP A 216 21.67 8.10 5.75
C ASP A 216 20.77 7.00 6.33
N PRO A 217 21.21 5.72 6.31
CA PRO A 217 20.43 4.63 6.88
C PRO A 217 20.03 4.86 8.34
N ALA A 218 20.81 5.63 9.11
CA ALA A 218 20.52 5.96 10.50
C ALA A 218 19.56 7.15 10.69
N ALA A 219 19.24 7.89 9.62
CA ALA A 219 18.35 9.04 9.73
C ALA A 219 16.91 8.64 10.13
N PRO A 220 16.16 9.53 10.80
CA PRO A 220 14.73 9.35 11.04
C PRO A 220 13.99 9.18 9.71
N ALA A 221 13.37 8.02 9.53
CA ALA A 221 12.73 7.64 8.28
C ALA A 221 11.25 8.02 8.31
N LEU A 222 10.97 9.32 8.32
CA LEU A 222 9.62 9.88 8.46
C LEU A 222 8.95 10.14 7.10
N PHE A 223 9.30 9.34 6.09
CA PHE A 223 8.73 9.43 4.74
C PHE A 223 7.23 9.08 4.74
N ASP A 224 6.89 8.02 5.47
CA ASP A 224 5.51 7.55 5.53
C ASP A 224 4.60 8.55 6.26
N VAL A 225 5.14 9.32 7.20
CA VAL A 225 4.38 10.42 7.84
C VAL A 225 4.03 11.51 6.83
N PHE A 226 4.97 11.87 5.94
CA PHE A 226 4.68 12.80 4.86
C PHE A 226 3.60 12.24 3.92
N ALA A 227 3.72 10.98 3.51
CA ALA A 227 2.71 10.30 2.69
C ALA A 227 1.34 10.24 3.39
N LEU A 228 1.30 9.95 4.70
CA LEU A 228 0.09 10.00 5.53
C LEU A 228 -0.54 11.40 5.56
N GLY A 229 0.27 12.46 5.59
CA GLY A 229 -0.22 13.84 5.48
C GLY A 229 -0.96 14.09 4.16
N VAL A 230 -0.41 13.60 3.04
CA VAL A 230 -1.06 13.68 1.72
C VAL A 230 -2.33 12.83 1.68
N ILE A 231 -2.26 11.57 2.14
CA ILE A 231 -3.39 10.64 2.15
C ILE A 231 -4.52 11.17 3.03
N ALA A 232 -4.22 11.67 4.23
CA ALA A 232 -5.21 12.27 5.12
C ALA A 232 -5.91 13.45 4.45
N PHE A 233 -5.14 14.32 3.78
CA PHE A 233 -5.71 15.42 3.02
C PHE A 233 -6.66 14.93 1.91
N GLU A 234 -6.23 13.96 1.10
CA GLU A 234 -7.07 13.38 0.04
C GLU A 234 -8.33 12.70 0.60
N CYS A 235 -8.23 11.99 1.73
CA CYS A 235 -9.38 11.38 2.40
C CYS A 235 -10.41 12.41 2.83
N PHE A 236 -10.01 13.58 3.35
CA PHE A 236 -10.94 14.60 3.84
C PHE A 236 -11.40 15.59 2.75
N LEU A 237 -10.65 15.75 1.67
CA LEU A 237 -10.94 16.67 0.55
C LEU A 237 -11.25 15.92 -0.74
N ASP A 238 -11.86 14.74 -0.63
CA ASP A 238 -12.46 14.01 -1.75
C ASP A 238 -11.50 13.79 -2.94
N GLY A 239 -10.24 13.47 -2.62
CA GLY A 239 -9.20 13.15 -3.59
C GLY A 239 -8.39 14.34 -4.12
N GLU A 240 -8.66 15.56 -3.65
CA GLU A 240 -7.77 16.68 -3.88
C GLU A 240 -6.42 16.45 -3.20
N HIS A 241 -5.33 16.60 -3.96
CA HIS A 241 -3.98 16.62 -3.42
C HIS A 241 -3.67 18.02 -2.84
N PRO A 242 -2.81 18.15 -1.81
CA PRO A 242 -2.43 19.47 -1.26
C PRO A 242 -1.72 20.42 -2.26
N ILE A 243 -1.44 19.97 -3.49
CA ILE A 243 -0.93 20.83 -4.58
C ILE A 243 -2.07 21.60 -5.29
N GLY A 244 -3.33 21.30 -4.97
CA GLY A 244 -4.52 21.98 -5.49
C GLY A 244 -5.14 21.35 -6.75
N VAL A 245 -4.97 20.05 -6.96
CA VAL A 245 -5.62 19.28 -8.03
C VAL A 245 -6.00 17.90 -7.52
N ALA A 246 -7.04 17.27 -8.07
CA ALA A 246 -7.34 15.88 -7.76
C ALA A 246 -6.23 14.94 -8.27
N THR A 247 -5.77 14.01 -7.43
CA THR A 247 -4.66 13.12 -7.81
C THR A 247 -5.01 12.26 -9.01
N ALA A 248 -6.24 11.72 -9.08
CA ALA A 248 -6.71 10.86 -10.19
C ALA A 248 -6.73 11.56 -11.57
N ASP A 249 -6.81 12.89 -11.59
CA ASP A 249 -6.81 13.71 -12.82
C ASP A 249 -5.41 13.87 -13.40
N VAL A 250 -4.37 13.73 -12.57
CA VAL A 250 -2.99 14.05 -12.94
C VAL A 250 -2.02 12.88 -12.79
N TRP A 251 -2.41 11.84 -12.05
CA TRP A 251 -1.61 10.68 -11.73
C TRP A 251 -2.48 9.39 -11.69
N PRO A 252 -1.96 8.23 -12.14
CA PRO A 252 -0.73 8.07 -12.92
C PRO A 252 -0.86 8.77 -14.29
N TRP A 253 0.27 9.25 -14.82
CA TRP A 253 0.26 9.98 -16.07
C TRP A 253 -0.18 9.06 -17.23
N ARG A 254 -1.14 9.55 -18.02
CA ARG A 254 -1.67 8.91 -19.24
C ARG A 254 -1.86 9.96 -20.34
N GLN A 255 -2.00 9.51 -21.58
CA GLN A 255 -2.27 10.40 -22.72
C GLN A 255 -3.55 11.22 -22.44
N GLY A 256 -3.46 12.54 -22.61
CA GLY A 256 -4.52 13.49 -22.24
C GLY A 256 -4.22 14.31 -20.98
N ILE A 257 -3.31 13.85 -20.11
CA ILE A 257 -2.84 14.61 -18.94
C ILE A 257 -1.68 15.52 -19.34
N ALA A 258 -1.69 16.77 -18.85
CA ALA A 258 -0.62 17.74 -19.09
C ALA A 258 0.76 17.16 -18.74
N GLN A 259 1.72 17.27 -19.67
CA GLN A 259 3.01 16.58 -19.58
C GLN A 259 3.77 16.90 -18.28
N LYS A 260 3.62 18.12 -17.73
CA LYS A 260 4.24 18.52 -16.46
C LYS A 260 4.04 17.49 -15.34
N TRP A 261 2.90 16.80 -15.29
CA TRP A 261 2.59 15.82 -14.24
C TRP A 261 3.37 14.51 -14.37
N ASN A 262 3.91 14.21 -15.55
CA ASN A 262 4.85 13.12 -15.75
C ASN A 262 6.28 13.45 -15.30
N ARG A 263 6.59 14.71 -15.00
CA ARG A 263 7.95 15.14 -14.63
C ARG A 263 8.14 15.04 -13.13
N GLU A 264 9.23 14.41 -12.72
CA GLU A 264 9.63 14.34 -11.31
C GLU A 264 9.85 15.74 -10.71
N SER A 265 10.38 16.68 -11.49
CA SER A 265 10.64 18.05 -11.05
C SER A 265 9.38 18.78 -10.58
N THR A 266 8.21 18.46 -11.12
CA THR A 266 6.93 19.06 -10.70
C THR A 266 6.60 18.68 -9.26
N TRP A 267 6.66 17.37 -8.97
CA TRP A 267 6.37 16.82 -7.65
C TRP A 267 7.44 17.20 -6.63
N ARG A 268 8.72 17.13 -7.04
CA ARG A 268 9.85 17.57 -6.23
C ARG A 268 9.74 19.04 -5.84
N TYR A 269 9.44 19.90 -6.82
CA TYR A 269 9.28 21.34 -6.56
C TYR A 269 8.22 21.58 -5.51
N TRP A 270 7.04 20.96 -5.61
CA TRP A 270 5.98 21.08 -4.60
C TRP A 270 6.39 20.53 -3.24
N ALA A 271 6.95 19.32 -3.18
CA ALA A 271 7.36 18.69 -1.93
C ALA A 271 8.38 19.58 -1.18
N GLN A 272 9.32 20.18 -1.91
CA GLN A 272 10.37 21.04 -1.36
C GLN A 272 9.91 22.47 -1.01
N ARG A 273 8.65 22.84 -1.25
CA ARG A 273 8.16 24.15 -0.82
C ARG A 273 8.07 24.22 0.70
N PRO A 274 8.67 25.25 1.34
CA PRO A 274 8.55 25.46 2.78
C PRO A 274 7.16 26.03 3.14
N ASP A 275 6.56 26.80 2.24
CA ASP A 275 5.26 27.46 2.37
C ASP A 275 4.14 26.60 1.75
N LYS A 276 3.91 25.40 2.30
CA LYS A 276 2.77 24.57 1.86
C LYS A 276 1.47 25.21 2.33
N LEU A 277 0.92 26.10 1.52
CA LEU A 277 -0.43 26.61 1.70
C LEU A 277 -1.41 25.53 1.27
N LEU A 278 -2.25 25.10 2.20
CA LEU A 278 -3.34 24.22 1.84
C LEU A 278 -4.38 25.01 1.00
N PRO A 279 -5.03 24.37 0.01
CA PRO A 279 -6.12 24.97 -0.75
C PRO A 279 -7.21 25.59 0.13
N ALA A 280 -7.91 26.61 -0.38
CA ALA A 280 -8.99 27.28 0.34
C ALA A 280 -10.14 26.35 0.76
N ALA A 281 -10.27 25.18 0.12
CA ALA A 281 -11.21 24.12 0.50
C ALA A 281 -11.00 23.59 1.93
N CYS A 282 -9.85 23.83 2.57
CA CYS A 282 -9.57 23.39 3.94
C CYS A 282 -10.47 23.96 5.03
N VAL A 283 -11.31 24.95 4.72
CA VAL A 283 -12.33 25.46 5.65
C VAL A 283 -13.29 24.33 6.11
N SER A 284 -13.42 23.24 5.36
CA SER A 284 -14.26 22.09 5.72
C SER A 284 -13.57 21.01 6.57
N LEU A 285 -12.28 21.15 6.91
CA LEU A 285 -11.56 20.15 7.69
C LEU A 285 -12.03 20.11 9.15
N PRO A 286 -12.11 18.91 9.77
CA PRO A 286 -12.34 18.81 11.21
C PRO A 286 -11.25 19.52 12.02
N ILE A 287 -11.62 20.03 13.20
CA ILE A 287 -10.73 20.80 14.08
C ILE A 287 -9.47 19.98 14.42
N GLY A 288 -8.30 20.57 14.16
CA GLY A 288 -6.99 19.98 14.46
C GLY A 288 -6.37 19.17 13.32
N ILE A 289 -7.14 18.84 12.27
CA ILE A 289 -6.67 18.03 11.14
C ILE A 289 -5.83 18.85 10.16
N SER A 290 -6.17 20.11 9.93
CA SER A 290 -5.34 21.03 9.14
C SER A 290 -3.92 21.15 9.68
N GLU A 291 -3.80 21.33 11.00
CA GLU A 291 -2.53 21.45 11.69
C GLU A 291 -1.76 20.12 11.71
N LEU A 292 -2.46 18.98 11.67
CA LEU A 292 -1.85 17.66 11.62
C LEU A 292 -1.22 17.43 10.25
N ILE A 293 -1.99 17.69 9.19
CA ILE A 293 -1.54 17.58 7.81
C ILE A 293 -0.35 18.53 7.58
N LEU A 294 -0.44 19.79 8.01
CA LEU A 294 0.66 20.75 7.84
C LEU A 294 1.94 20.32 8.57
N ALA A 295 1.83 19.80 9.80
CA ALA A 295 2.98 19.26 10.53
C ALA A 295 3.59 18.05 9.81
N ALA A 296 2.76 17.12 9.34
CA ALA A 296 3.21 15.95 8.58
C ALA A 296 3.89 16.31 7.25
N LEU A 297 3.47 17.39 6.60
CA LEU A 297 4.04 17.88 5.34
C LEU A 297 5.27 18.80 5.53
N SER A 298 5.81 18.89 6.75
CA SER A 298 7.02 19.67 7.04
C SER A 298 8.19 19.28 6.15
N LEU A 299 8.94 20.29 5.70
CA LEU A 299 10.18 20.11 4.93
C LEU A 299 11.27 19.44 5.78
N ASP A 300 11.39 19.84 7.05
CA ASP A 300 12.26 19.18 8.02
C ASP A 300 11.58 17.91 8.53
N PRO A 301 12.14 16.71 8.27
CA PRO A 301 11.58 15.45 8.73
C PRO A 301 11.42 15.42 10.25
N THR A 302 12.34 16.01 11.00
CA THR A 302 12.33 15.96 12.47
C THR A 302 11.23 16.83 13.10
N ALA A 303 10.67 17.76 12.34
CA ALA A 303 9.52 18.57 12.75
C ALA A 303 8.18 17.91 12.42
N ARG A 304 8.18 16.76 11.72
CA ARG A 304 6.98 15.95 11.50
C ARG A 304 6.63 15.19 12.77
N PRO A 305 5.33 14.97 13.06
CA PRO A 305 4.93 14.16 14.20
C PRO A 305 5.42 12.72 14.03
N SER A 306 5.62 12.02 15.15
CA SER A 306 5.77 10.56 15.11
C SER A 306 4.47 9.88 14.66
N LEU A 307 4.53 8.58 14.33
CA LEU A 307 3.29 7.84 14.06
C LEU A 307 2.37 7.77 15.28
N ASP A 308 2.94 7.70 16.49
CA ASP A 308 2.18 7.75 17.75
C ASP A 308 1.42 9.08 17.87
N GLU A 309 2.14 10.20 17.69
CA GLU A 309 1.56 11.54 17.76
C GLU A 309 0.53 11.78 16.64
N PHE A 310 0.79 11.27 15.43
CA PHE A 310 -0.16 11.37 14.32
C PHE A 310 -1.46 10.65 14.68
N GLU A 311 -1.36 9.44 15.23
CA GLU A 311 -2.51 8.66 15.65
C GLU A 311 -3.28 9.32 16.80
N ASP A 312 -2.59 9.78 17.84
CA ASP A 312 -3.21 10.46 18.98
C ASP A 312 -4.01 11.68 18.54
N ARG A 313 -3.47 12.45 17.59
CA ARG A 313 -4.17 13.62 17.02
C ARG A 313 -5.39 13.23 16.17
N LEU A 314 -5.38 12.09 15.50
CA LEU A 314 -6.58 11.55 14.84
C LEU A 314 -7.65 11.16 15.86
N TRP A 315 -7.26 10.51 16.97
CA TRP A 315 -8.17 10.15 18.05
C TRP A 315 -8.80 11.38 18.71
N GLU A 316 -7.99 12.39 19.04
CA GLU A 316 -8.50 13.63 19.60
C GLU A 316 -9.52 14.31 18.68
N ALA A 317 -9.21 14.38 17.38
CA ALA A 317 -10.11 14.96 16.39
C ALA A 317 -11.41 14.14 16.26
N LEU A 318 -11.31 12.80 16.20
CA LEU A 318 -12.48 11.93 16.16
C LEU A 318 -13.35 12.07 17.41
N GLY A 319 -12.75 12.14 18.61
CA GLY A 319 -13.48 12.34 19.86
C GLY A 319 -14.25 13.67 19.92
N ARG A 320 -13.75 14.71 19.25
CA ARG A 320 -14.47 16.00 19.10
C ARG A 320 -15.59 15.93 18.07
N VAL A 321 -15.44 15.10 17.04
CA VAL A 321 -16.41 14.94 15.94
C VAL A 321 -17.56 14.02 16.33
N ASP A 322 -17.26 12.84 16.89
CA ASP A 322 -18.23 11.79 17.20
C ASP A 322 -17.68 10.86 18.31
N LEU A 323 -18.08 11.13 19.56
CA LEU A 323 -17.59 10.41 20.74
C LEU A 323 -18.01 8.94 20.78
N ASP A 324 -19.19 8.61 20.23
CA ASP A 324 -19.69 7.23 20.18
C ASP A 324 -18.81 6.41 19.23
N THR A 325 -18.52 6.96 18.05
CA THR A 325 -17.59 6.34 17.08
C THR A 325 -16.19 6.19 17.67
N HIS A 326 -15.68 7.24 18.35
CA HIS A 326 -14.39 7.19 19.03
C HIS A 326 -14.31 6.00 20.00
N THR A 327 -15.34 5.82 20.84
CA THR A 327 -15.37 4.79 21.88
C THR A 327 -15.49 3.39 21.28
N GLY A 328 -16.41 3.21 20.31
CA GLY A 328 -16.61 1.93 19.63
C GLY A 328 -15.38 1.48 18.84
N LEU A 329 -14.75 2.41 18.12
CA LEU A 329 -13.56 2.10 17.32
C LEU A 329 -12.37 1.71 18.21
N ARG A 330 -12.19 2.34 19.38
CA ARG A 330 -11.11 1.93 20.31
C ARG A 330 -11.25 0.48 20.74
N LEU A 331 -12.45 0.07 21.15
CA LEU A 331 -12.72 -1.32 21.53
C LEU A 331 -12.45 -2.29 20.37
N GLN A 332 -12.82 -1.90 19.14
CA GLN A 332 -12.56 -2.72 17.96
C GLN A 332 -11.07 -2.84 17.64
N ILE A 333 -10.30 -1.76 17.78
CA ILE A 333 -8.85 -1.77 17.56
C ILE A 333 -8.16 -2.64 18.61
N GLU A 334 -8.50 -2.47 19.88
CA GLU A 334 -7.97 -3.31 20.98
C GLU A 334 -8.30 -4.80 20.76
N ALA A 335 -9.51 -5.12 20.32
CA ALA A 335 -9.90 -6.49 20.00
C ALA A 335 -9.09 -7.09 18.83
N ASN A 336 -8.82 -6.30 17.77
CA ASN A 336 -7.99 -6.74 16.65
C ASN A 336 -6.52 -6.89 17.03
N GLU A 337 -5.98 -6.01 17.88
CA GLU A 337 -4.62 -6.15 18.41
C GLU A 337 -4.48 -7.41 19.27
N GLY A 338 -5.52 -7.79 20.02
CA GLY A 338 -5.55 -9.07 20.74
C GLY A 338 -5.48 -10.31 19.84
N LEU A 339 -5.77 -10.18 18.55
CA LEU A 339 -5.59 -11.25 17.56
C LEU A 339 -4.17 -11.28 16.97
N SER A 340 -3.35 -10.26 17.24
CA SER A 340 -1.95 -10.28 16.88
C SER A 340 -1.23 -11.38 17.68
N SER A 341 -0.30 -12.06 17.03
CA SER A 341 0.54 -13.05 17.69
C SER A 341 1.99 -12.81 17.31
N ASN A 342 2.87 -13.09 18.28
CA ASN A 342 4.32 -13.08 18.09
C ASN A 342 4.83 -14.36 17.43
N ASP A 343 3.96 -15.35 17.16
CA ASP A 343 4.34 -16.50 16.36
C ASP A 343 4.72 -16.02 14.95
N SER A 344 6.00 -16.19 14.63
CA SER A 344 6.54 -15.96 13.30
C SER A 344 6.21 -17.10 12.33
N GLU A 345 5.55 -18.16 12.80
CA GLU A 345 5.35 -19.37 12.02
C GLU A 345 4.24 -19.20 10.98
N TRP A 346 4.66 -18.73 9.82
CA TRP A 346 4.13 -19.28 8.58
C TRP A 346 4.92 -20.56 8.32
N PRO A 347 4.39 -21.76 8.65
CA PRO A 347 5.22 -22.96 8.90
C PRO A 347 6.08 -23.45 7.73
N HIS A 348 5.84 -22.91 6.53
CA HIS A 348 6.52 -23.29 5.30
C HIS A 348 7.14 -22.11 4.53
N MET A 349 7.06 -20.87 5.05
CA MET A 349 7.54 -19.68 4.31
C MET A 349 9.05 -19.60 4.24
N ASP A 350 9.78 -19.86 5.34
CA ASP A 350 11.24 -19.82 5.32
C ASP A 350 11.80 -20.86 4.35
N GLU A 351 11.24 -22.07 4.37
CA GLU A 351 11.56 -23.11 3.41
C GLU A 351 11.23 -22.65 1.98
N ARG A 352 10.08 -21.99 1.79
CA ARG A 352 9.67 -21.52 0.47
C ARG A 352 10.54 -20.38 -0.04
N LEU A 353 10.91 -19.42 0.80
CA LEU A 353 11.86 -18.35 0.49
C LEU A 353 13.23 -18.92 0.15
N MET A 354 13.69 -19.93 0.90
CA MET A 354 14.95 -20.63 0.62
C MET A 354 14.89 -21.33 -0.74
N GLN A 355 13.81 -22.05 -1.04
CA GLN A 355 13.59 -22.71 -2.32
C GLN A 355 13.55 -21.69 -3.48
N LEU A 356 12.89 -20.54 -3.29
CA LEU A 356 12.85 -19.47 -4.28
C LEU A 356 14.25 -18.88 -4.51
N ARG A 357 14.98 -18.56 -3.44
CA ARG A 357 16.37 -18.06 -3.53
C ARG A 357 17.28 -19.06 -4.24
N GLN A 358 17.18 -20.35 -3.91
CA GLN A 358 17.93 -21.40 -4.59
C GLN A 358 17.59 -21.46 -6.08
N PHE A 359 16.29 -21.47 -6.42
CA PHE A 359 15.80 -21.50 -7.80
C PHE A 359 16.33 -20.33 -8.64
N TYR A 360 16.54 -19.16 -8.05
CA TYR A 360 17.02 -17.96 -8.74
C TYR A 360 18.52 -17.68 -8.61
N SER A 361 19.23 -18.45 -7.78
CA SER A 361 20.68 -18.35 -7.59
C SER A 361 21.49 -19.24 -8.52
N GLY A 362 20.87 -20.30 -9.06
CA GLY A 362 21.42 -21.17 -10.10
C GLY A 362 21.05 -20.70 -11.49
#